data_AF-A0AAU0WSR0-F1
#
_entry.id   AF-A0AAU0WSR0-F1
#
_cell.length_a   1.000
_cell.length_b   1.000
_cell.length_c   1.000
_cell.angle_alpha   90.00
_cell.angle_beta   90.00
_cell.angle_gamma   90.00
#
_symmetry.space_group_name_H-M   'P 1'
#
loop_
_entity.id
_entity.type
_entity.pdbx_description
1 polymer ?
#
loop_
_entity_poly.entity_id
_entity_poly.type
_entity_poly.pdbx_seq_one_letter_code
_entity_poly.pdbx_strand_id
1 'polypeptide(L)'
;MKALLVLSVLLLVFALPTWGLWLLGRRAKVPAWMLTVFLAAGWLAVLVGGFLSQRAQPTLFPETSPCHGAGTPVSRYLPPDSFCRHDDGELRTVNGPSGKLVFWLALGTAVSVPGVALVRRRVEPGC
;
A
#
# COMPACT_ATOMS: atom_id res chain seq x y z
N MET A 1 24.58 -16.68 6.33
CA MET A 1 23.99 -16.44 4.99
C MET A 1 22.55 -15.95 5.04
N LYS A 2 21.61 -16.64 5.74
CA LYS A 2 20.20 -16.19 5.86
C LYS A 2 20.04 -14.75 6.41
N ALA A 3 20.78 -14.39 7.46
CA ALA A 3 20.71 -13.05 8.04
C ALA A 3 21.15 -11.94 7.07
N LEU A 4 22.21 -12.19 6.29
CA LEU A 4 22.67 -11.25 5.26
C LEU A 4 21.65 -11.09 4.13
N LEU A 5 21.01 -12.19 3.71
CA LEU A 5 19.93 -12.15 2.72
C LEU A 5 18.74 -11.31 3.20
N VAL A 6 18.28 -11.56 4.44
CA VAL A 6 17.19 -10.79 5.04
C VAL A 6 17.55 -9.31 5.14
N LEU A 7 18.77 -9.00 5.60
CA LEU A 7 19.26 -7.63 5.69
C LEU A 7 19.29 -6.96 4.32
N SER A 8 19.82 -7.62 3.29
CA SER A 8 19.86 -7.12 1.93
C SER A 8 18.47 -6.83 1.37
N VAL A 9 17.51 -7.73 1.60
CA VAL A 9 16.12 -7.53 1.17
C VAL A 9 15.50 -6.33 1.89
N LEU A 10 15.69 -6.21 3.21
CA LEU A 10 15.19 -5.05 3.95
C LEU A 10 15.77 -3.74 3.43
N LEU A 11 17.06 -3.73 3.13
CA LEU A 11 17.76 -2.56 2.62
C LEU A 11 17.26 -2.18 1.22
N LEU A 12 17.09 -3.15 0.32
CA LEU A 12 16.62 -2.94 -1.04
C LEU A 12 15.14 -2.55 -1.12
N VAL A 13 14.29 -3.18 -0.32
CA VAL A 13 12.84 -2.97 -0.38
C VAL A 13 12.43 -1.75 0.43
N PHE A 14 13.00 -1.54 1.62
CA PHE A 14 12.56 -0.47 2.52
C PHE A 14 13.49 0.74 2.49
N ALA A 15 14.79 0.54 2.73
CA ALA A 15 15.70 1.65 2.95
C ALA A 15 15.96 2.45 1.66
N LEU A 16 16.24 1.78 0.54
CA LEU A 16 16.55 2.45 -0.72
C LEU A 16 15.37 3.28 -1.28
N PRO A 17 14.13 2.76 -1.38
CA PRO A 17 13.00 3.56 -1.83
C PRO A 17 12.68 4.72 -0.89
N THR A 18 12.72 4.49 0.42
CA THR A 18 12.48 5.54 1.42
C THR A 18 13.52 6.65 1.29
N TRP A 19 14.80 6.29 1.20
CA TRP A 19 15.90 7.23 1.05
C TRP A 19 15.80 8.01 -0.26
N GLY A 20 15.54 7.32 -1.38
CA GLY A 20 15.35 7.94 -2.68
C GLY A 20 14.22 8.96 -2.69
N LEU A 21 13.04 8.57 -2.18
CA LEU A 21 11.88 9.46 -2.07
C LEU A 21 12.14 10.64 -1.11
N TRP A 22 12.83 10.40 0.01
CA TRP A 22 13.23 11.45 0.93
C TRP A 22 14.15 12.47 0.27
N LEU A 23 15.21 12.01 -0.42
CA LEU A 23 16.13 12.88 -1.14
C LEU A 23 15.44 13.68 -2.25
N LEU A 24 14.57 13.03 -3.03
CA LEU A 24 13.78 13.70 -4.07
C LEU A 24 12.86 14.77 -3.46
N GLY A 25 12.19 14.43 -2.36
CA GLY A 25 11.35 15.35 -1.60
C GLY A 25 12.11 16.57 -1.07
N ARG A 26 13.31 16.33 -0.50
CA ARG A 26 14.20 17.39 0.00
C ARG A 26 14.73 18.26 -1.13
N ARG A 27 15.16 17.68 -2.26
CA ARG A 27 15.56 18.43 -3.46
C ARG A 27 14.43 19.29 -4.00
N ALA A 28 13.22 18.79 -3.92
CA ALA A 28 12.05 19.54 -4.32
C ALA A 28 11.76 20.68 -3.31
N LYS A 29 12.32 20.70 -2.09
CA LYS A 29 11.96 21.63 -0.99
C LYS A 29 10.57 21.34 -0.39
N VAL A 30 10.15 20.06 -0.35
CA VAL A 30 8.95 19.68 0.42
C VAL A 30 9.28 19.79 1.92
N PRO A 31 8.38 20.36 2.75
CA PRO A 31 8.54 20.37 4.20
C PRO A 31 8.79 18.97 4.77
N ALA A 32 9.71 18.85 5.72
CA ALA A 32 10.09 17.55 6.28
C ALA A 32 8.89 16.79 6.87
N TRP A 33 7.98 17.48 7.56
CA TRP A 33 6.78 16.88 8.12
C TRP A 33 5.85 16.29 7.05
N MET A 34 5.70 16.94 5.89
CA MET A 34 4.93 16.42 4.76
C MET A 34 5.57 15.16 4.20
N LEU A 35 6.90 15.14 4.08
CA LEU A 35 7.63 13.95 3.64
C LEU A 35 7.46 12.78 4.60
N THR A 36 7.49 13.03 5.91
CA THR A 36 7.25 12.00 6.91
C THR A 36 5.84 11.43 6.78
N VAL A 37 4.81 12.27 6.63
CA VAL A 37 3.43 11.82 6.42
C VAL A 37 3.28 11.04 5.12
N PHE A 38 3.86 11.53 4.02
CA PHE A 38 3.86 10.84 2.73
C PHE A 38 4.48 9.44 2.82
N LEU A 39 5.67 9.33 3.42
CA LEU A 39 6.36 8.05 3.57
C LEU A 39 5.60 7.10 4.49
N ALA A 40 5.09 7.59 5.62
CA ALA A 40 4.32 6.77 6.55
C ALA A 40 3.03 6.25 5.88
N ALA A 41 2.28 7.11 5.20
CA ALA A 41 1.07 6.74 4.48
C ALA A 41 1.35 5.80 3.30
N GLY A 42 2.41 6.04 2.54
CA GLY A 42 2.86 5.18 1.46
C GLY A 42 3.22 3.78 1.96
N TRP A 43 4.01 3.68 3.02
CA TRP A 43 4.34 2.40 3.65
C TRP A 43 3.12 1.69 4.21
N LEU A 44 2.21 2.42 4.85
CA LEU A 44 0.95 1.86 5.34
C LEU A 44 0.13 1.28 4.19
N ALA A 45 0.02 1.99 3.06
CA ALA A 45 -0.70 1.51 1.87
C ALA A 45 -0.04 0.26 1.27
N VAL A 46 1.30 0.19 1.20
CA VAL A 46 2.04 -0.99 0.71
C VAL A 46 1.83 -2.19 1.63
N LEU A 47 1.95 -2.01 2.95
CA LEU A 47 1.80 -3.08 3.93
C LEU A 47 0.37 -3.61 3.96
N VAL A 48 -0.62 -2.72 4.04
CA VAL A 48 -2.04 -3.09 4.03
C VAL A 48 -2.40 -3.71 2.68
N GLY A 49 -2.01 -3.12 1.55
CA GLY A 49 -2.28 -3.65 0.23
C GLY A 49 -1.66 -5.05 0.02
N GLY A 50 -0.43 -5.25 0.49
CA GLY A 50 0.23 -6.55 0.48
C GLY A 50 -0.53 -7.59 1.29
N PHE A 51 -0.89 -7.27 2.53
CA PHE A 51 -1.67 -8.15 3.41
C PHE A 51 -3.04 -8.50 2.82
N LEU A 52 -3.77 -7.50 2.29
CA LEU A 52 -5.06 -7.71 1.64
C LEU A 52 -4.95 -8.57 0.37
N SER A 53 -3.85 -8.42 -0.40
CA SER A 53 -3.60 -9.26 -1.57
C SER A 53 -3.34 -10.72 -1.20
N GLN A 54 -2.64 -10.98 -0.07
CA GLN A 54 -2.39 -12.34 0.41
C GLN A 54 -3.69 -13.08 0.76
N ARG A 55 -4.69 -12.39 1.34
CA ARG A 55 -6.00 -13.00 1.64
C ARG A 55 -6.74 -13.49 0.39
N ALA A 56 -6.46 -12.91 -0.77
CA ALA A 56 -7.05 -13.34 -2.03
C ALA A 56 -6.31 -14.52 -2.70
N GLN A 57 -5.25 -15.05 -2.06
CA GLN A 57 -4.44 -16.16 -2.56
C GLN A 57 -4.69 -17.46 -1.78
N PRO A 58 -5.75 -18.22 -2.12
CA PRO A 58 -6.13 -19.43 -1.37
C PRO A 58 -5.12 -20.57 -1.47
N THR A 59 -4.24 -20.58 -2.47
CA THR A 59 -3.20 -21.60 -2.63
C THR A 59 -1.93 -21.30 -1.84
N LEU A 60 -1.58 -20.03 -1.69
CA LEU A 60 -0.37 -19.60 -0.98
C LEU A 60 -0.65 -19.39 0.52
N PHE A 61 -1.88 -19.04 0.88
CA PHE A 61 -2.28 -18.75 2.25
C PHE A 61 -3.63 -19.41 2.60
N PRO A 62 -3.68 -20.75 2.65
CA PRO A 62 -4.93 -21.48 2.88
C PRO A 62 -5.61 -21.14 4.21
N GLU A 63 -4.84 -21.00 5.28
CA GLU A 63 -5.34 -20.75 6.64
C GLU A 63 -5.94 -19.34 6.84
N THR A 64 -5.59 -18.38 5.99
CA THR A 64 -5.99 -16.97 6.17
C THR A 64 -6.81 -16.42 5.01
N SER A 65 -6.96 -17.20 3.94
CA SER A 65 -7.75 -16.82 2.78
C SER A 65 -9.21 -17.22 2.98
N PRO A 66 -10.15 -16.26 3.01
CA PRO A 66 -11.59 -16.54 3.01
C PRO A 66 -12.07 -17.33 1.78
N CYS A 67 -11.23 -17.45 0.76
CA CYS A 67 -11.54 -18.15 -0.49
C CYS A 67 -11.05 -19.59 -0.48
N HIS A 68 -10.31 -20.00 0.55
CA HIS A 68 -9.86 -21.38 0.67
C HIS A 68 -11.06 -22.28 1.01
N GLY A 69 -11.37 -23.23 0.11
CA GLY A 69 -12.47 -24.17 0.29
C GLY A 69 -13.89 -23.63 0.12
N ALA A 70 -14.07 -22.31 0.01
CA ALA A 70 -15.39 -21.65 -0.09
C ALA A 70 -15.70 -21.08 -1.50
N GLY A 71 -14.73 -21.04 -2.42
CA GLY A 71 -14.97 -20.46 -3.75
C GLY A 71 -13.73 -20.30 -4.63
N THR A 72 -13.93 -19.77 -5.84
CA THR A 72 -12.87 -19.50 -6.82
C THR A 72 -12.45 -18.01 -6.79
N PRO A 73 -11.14 -17.70 -6.71
CA PRO A 73 -10.66 -16.33 -6.65
C PRO A 73 -10.73 -15.65 -8.03
N VAL A 74 -11.49 -14.55 -8.12
CA VAL A 74 -11.75 -13.81 -9.37
C VAL A 74 -10.74 -12.67 -9.56
N SER A 75 -10.47 -11.89 -8.52
CA SER A 75 -9.43 -10.84 -8.52
C SER A 75 -8.49 -11.00 -7.33
N ARG A 76 -7.20 -11.22 -7.60
CA ARG A 76 -6.19 -11.58 -6.57
C ARG A 76 -5.18 -10.49 -6.25
N TYR A 77 -5.01 -9.53 -7.17
CA TYR A 77 -3.89 -8.58 -7.15
C TYR A 77 -4.33 -7.12 -7.15
N LEU A 78 -5.64 -6.83 -7.09
CA LEU A 78 -6.17 -5.47 -6.98
C LEU A 78 -6.69 -5.24 -5.55
N PRO A 79 -5.82 -5.00 -4.55
CA PRO A 79 -6.29 -4.50 -3.27
C PRO A 79 -6.90 -3.10 -3.47
N PRO A 80 -7.97 -2.75 -2.75
CA PRO A 80 -8.66 -3.56 -1.75
C PRO A 80 -9.81 -4.40 -2.31
N ASP A 81 -10.06 -4.33 -3.62
CA ASP A 81 -11.21 -4.95 -4.30
C ASP A 81 -10.85 -6.33 -4.88
N SER A 82 -10.38 -7.22 -4.02
CA SER A 82 -10.32 -8.66 -4.31
C SER A 82 -11.67 -9.32 -4.04
N PHE A 83 -12.07 -10.21 -4.95
CA PHE A 83 -13.34 -10.93 -4.91
C PHE A 83 -13.16 -12.43 -5.06
N CYS A 84 -14.03 -13.18 -4.38
CA CYS A 84 -14.15 -14.61 -4.52
C CYS A 84 -15.58 -15.01 -4.83
N ARG A 85 -15.70 -15.86 -5.85
CA ARG A 85 -16.96 -16.42 -6.29
C ARG A 85 -17.27 -17.67 -5.49
N HIS A 86 -18.36 -17.64 -4.73
CA HIS A 86 -18.80 -18.77 -3.92
C HIS A 86 -19.62 -19.76 -4.74
N ASP A 87 -19.94 -20.92 -4.16
CA ASP A 87 -20.68 -22.00 -4.81
C ASP A 87 -22.11 -21.61 -5.21
N ASP A 88 -22.70 -20.61 -4.54
CA ASP A 88 -23.96 -19.96 -4.91
C ASP A 88 -23.84 -19.02 -6.12
N GLY A 89 -22.63 -18.83 -6.65
CA GLY A 89 -22.34 -17.95 -7.78
C GLY A 89 -22.12 -16.49 -7.39
N GLU A 90 -22.31 -16.11 -6.13
CA GLU A 90 -22.20 -14.73 -5.65
C GLU A 90 -20.73 -14.30 -5.48
N LEU A 91 -20.46 -13.03 -5.79
CA LEU A 91 -19.14 -12.41 -5.60
C LEU A 91 -19.09 -11.74 -4.24
N ARG A 92 -18.18 -12.20 -3.38
CA ARG A 92 -17.97 -11.63 -2.05
C ARG A 92 -16.58 -11.03 -1.94
N THR A 93 -16.49 -9.85 -1.33
CA THR A 93 -15.21 -9.19 -1.07
C THR A 93 -14.41 -9.96 -0.01
N VAL A 94 -13.12 -10.10 -0.25
CA VAL A 94 -12.22 -10.87 0.63
C VAL A 94 -11.66 -10.00 1.78
N ASN A 95 -11.67 -8.68 1.60
CA ASN A 95 -10.92 -7.75 2.45
C ASN A 95 -11.79 -6.99 3.47
N GLY A 96 -13.11 -7.14 3.38
CA GLY A 96 -14.07 -6.46 4.24
C GLY A 96 -14.04 -4.92 4.12
N PRO A 97 -15.02 -4.23 4.72
CA PRO A 97 -15.14 -2.77 4.61
C PRO A 97 -13.99 -2.05 5.32
N SER A 98 -13.54 -2.53 6.49
CA SER A 98 -12.50 -1.86 7.28
C SER A 98 -11.13 -1.89 6.59
N GLY A 99 -10.72 -3.03 6.03
CA GLY A 99 -9.44 -3.15 5.31
C GLY A 99 -9.40 -2.25 4.07
N LYS A 100 -10.52 -2.19 3.35
CA LYS A 100 -10.72 -1.29 2.21
C LYS A 100 -10.60 0.19 2.61
N LEU A 101 -11.22 0.56 3.73
CA LEU A 101 -11.20 1.93 4.23
C LEU A 101 -9.78 2.36 4.61
N VAL A 102 -9.05 1.54 5.37
CA VAL A 102 -7.66 1.82 5.76
C VAL A 102 -6.75 1.95 4.53
N PHE A 103 -6.87 1.04 3.55
CA PHE A 103 -6.08 1.10 2.33
C PHE A 103 -6.32 2.40 1.55
N TRP A 104 -7.59 2.75 1.29
CA TRP A 104 -7.92 3.96 0.53
C TRP A 104 -7.54 5.24 1.25
N LEU A 105 -7.67 5.30 2.59
CA LEU A 105 -7.19 6.44 3.37
C LEU A 105 -5.67 6.59 3.27
N ALA A 106 -4.92 5.50 3.44
CA ALA A 106 -3.47 5.51 3.36
C ALA A 106 -3.01 5.90 1.95
N LEU A 107 -3.59 5.29 0.92
CA LEU A 107 -3.28 5.59 -0.48
C LEU A 107 -3.65 7.03 -0.85
N GLY A 108 -4.84 7.49 -0.48
CA GLY A 108 -5.29 8.86 -0.71
C GLY A 108 -4.40 9.90 -0.03
N THR A 109 -3.97 9.63 1.21
CA THR A 109 -3.00 10.48 1.91
C THR A 109 -1.65 10.51 1.20
N ALA A 110 -1.14 9.35 0.76
CA ALA A 110 0.11 9.28 0.01
C ALA A 110 0.05 10.03 -1.33
N VAL A 111 -1.08 9.98 -2.06
CA VAL A 111 -1.24 10.67 -3.36
C VAL A 111 -1.48 12.17 -3.20
N SER A 112 -2.21 12.58 -2.15
CA SER A 112 -2.56 13.99 -1.94
C SER A 112 -1.39 14.85 -1.44
N VAL A 113 -0.47 14.30 -0.64
CA VAL A 113 0.66 15.07 -0.10
C VAL A 113 1.55 15.71 -1.19
N PRO A 114 1.95 15.00 -2.27
CA PRO A 114 2.63 15.60 -3.41
C PRO A 114 1.82 16.72 -4.06
N GLY A 115 0.51 16.54 -4.24
CA GLY A 115 -0.39 17.54 -4.79
C GLY A 115 -0.44 18.82 -3.95
N VAL A 116 -0.61 18.68 -2.63
CA VAL A 116 -0.62 19.82 -1.69
C VAL A 116 0.73 20.53 -1.68
N ALA A 117 1.84 19.78 -1.72
CA ALA A 117 3.18 20.37 -1.79
C ALA A 117 3.40 21.17 -3.09
N LEU A 118 2.88 20.68 -4.23
CA LEU A 118 2.93 21.40 -5.50
C LEU A 118 2.08 22.68 -5.49
N VAL A 119 0.86 22.63 -4.91
CA VAL A 119 -0.01 23.80 -4.78
C VAL A 119 0.65 24.86 -3.90
N ARG A 120 1.21 24.48 -2.73
CA ARG A 120 1.90 25.42 -1.83
C ARG A 120 3.02 26.19 -2.54
N ARG A 121 3.84 25.52 -3.36
CA ARG A 121 4.90 26.19 -4.12
C ARG A 121 4.39 27.18 -5.15
N ARG A 122 3.21 26.96 -5.72
CA ARG A 122 2.57 27.90 -6.64
C ARG A 122 1.93 29.10 -5.94
N VAL A 123 1.74 29.02 -4.63
CA VAL A 123 1.20 30.12 -3.79
C VAL A 123 2.32 30.95 -3.14
N GLU A 124 3.55 30.43 -3.09
CA GLU A 124 4.77 31.18 -2.72
C GLU A 124 5.56 31.83 -3.89
N PRO A 125 4.99 32.34 -5.01
CA PRO A 125 5.70 33.23 -5.91
C PRO A 125 5.41 34.69 -5.48
N GLY A 126 6.20 35.23 -4.55
CA GLY A 126 6.19 36.68 -4.31
C GLY A 126 6.28 37.15 -2.86
N CYS A 127 7.31 36.74 -2.12
CA CYS A 127 7.93 37.57 -1.09
C CYS A 127 9.42 37.64 -1.36
#